data_AF-A0A537H4J6-F1
#
_entry.id   AF-A0A537H4J6-F1
#
_cell.length_a   1.000
_cell.length_b   1.000
_cell.length_c   1.000
_cell.angle_alpha   90.00
_cell.angle_beta   90.00
_cell.angle_gamma   90.00
#
_symmetry.space_group_name_H-M   'P 1'
#
loop_
_entity.id
_entity.type
_entity.pdbx_description
1 polymer ?
#
loop_
_entity_poly.entity_id
_entity_poly.type
_entity_poly.pdbx_seq_one_letter_code
_entity_poly.pdbx_strand_id
1 'polypeptide(L)'
;MGHAFGRKKLSHLTPALALDEVSFIRGLFDTDGCVYRKYGPYIQIQFKFASLSLLAYARQTLAKLGLHPTSITSDDTKFRFFLSRQAEVDRFFRVVKPKTESILDDSKMLLENSPTVHTHIVLEYREDRNRPNLIATIL
;
A
#
# COMPACT_ATOMS: atom_id res chain seq x y z
N MET A 1 -27.46 9.88 26.29
CA MET A 1 -28.21 9.09 25.28
C MET A 1 -27.21 8.20 24.55
N GLY A 2 -27.10 6.92 24.94
CA GLY A 2 -26.15 5.98 24.33
C GLY A 2 -26.75 5.35 23.08
N HIS A 3 -26.12 5.56 21.92
CA HIS A 3 -26.46 4.79 20.72
C HIS A 3 -26.01 3.34 20.92
N ALA A 4 -26.98 2.43 21.04
CA ALA A 4 -26.70 1.00 20.98
C ALA A 4 -26.17 0.67 19.58
N PHE A 5 -24.88 0.33 19.47
CA PHE A 5 -24.34 -0.35 18.29
C PHE A 5 -24.95 -1.75 18.24
N GLY A 6 -26.17 -1.86 17.70
CA GLY A 6 -26.81 -3.13 17.44
C GLY A 6 -25.93 -3.99 16.53
N ARG A 7 -25.77 -5.28 16.85
CA ARG A 7 -25.06 -6.24 16.00
C ARG A 7 -25.71 -6.25 14.63
N LYS A 8 -25.06 -5.65 13.64
CA LYS A 8 -25.50 -5.71 12.24
C LYS A 8 -25.50 -7.16 11.79
N LYS A 9 -26.59 -7.65 11.19
CA LYS A 9 -26.65 -8.99 10.61
C LYS A 9 -25.54 -9.14 9.57
N LEU A 10 -24.77 -10.22 9.65
CA LEU A 10 -23.66 -10.54 8.74
C LEU A 10 -24.07 -10.50 7.26
N SER A 11 -25.31 -10.89 6.94
CA SER A 11 -25.87 -10.83 5.59
C SER A 11 -25.94 -9.41 5.00
N HIS A 12 -25.94 -8.37 5.83
CA HIS A 12 -25.95 -6.97 5.39
C HIS A 12 -24.53 -6.40 5.25
N LEU A 13 -23.51 -7.16 5.66
CA LEU A 13 -22.10 -6.79 5.57
C LEU A 13 -21.41 -7.47 4.38
N THR A 14 -22.07 -8.43 3.74
CA THR A 14 -21.58 -9.05 2.52
C THR A 14 -21.74 -8.05 1.37
N PRO A 15 -20.66 -7.70 0.65
CA PRO A 15 -20.77 -6.77 -0.46
C PRO A 15 -21.67 -7.35 -1.54
N ALA A 16 -22.59 -6.53 -2.07
CA ALA A 16 -23.50 -6.90 -3.16
C ALA A 16 -22.78 -7.08 -4.51
N LEU A 17 -21.51 -6.66 -4.58
CA LEU A 17 -20.66 -6.73 -5.76
C LEU A 17 -19.46 -7.63 -5.48
N ALA A 18 -18.98 -8.30 -6.53
CA ALA A 18 -17.72 -9.04 -6.45
C ALA A 18 -16.58 -8.08 -6.06
N LEU A 19 -15.78 -8.49 -5.07
CA LEU A 19 -14.69 -7.69 -4.56
C LEU A 19 -13.55 -7.66 -5.59
N ASP A 20 -13.18 -6.46 -6.03
CA ASP A 20 -11.96 -6.27 -6.81
C ASP A 20 -10.73 -6.38 -5.89
N GLU A 21 -9.92 -7.42 -6.13
CA GLU A 21 -8.76 -7.76 -5.33
C GLU A 21 -7.71 -6.64 -5.30
N VAL A 22 -7.52 -5.94 -6.42
CA VAL A 22 -6.56 -4.82 -6.50
C VAL A 22 -7.06 -3.63 -5.70
N SER A 23 -8.32 -3.22 -5.86
CA SER A 23 -8.92 -2.12 -5.10
C SER A 23 -8.98 -2.42 -3.61
N PHE A 24 -9.23 -3.67 -3.21
CA PHE A 24 -9.17 -4.09 -1.81
C PHE A 24 -7.77 -3.87 -1.23
N ILE A 25 -6.72 -4.38 -1.89
CA ILE A 25 -5.34 -4.22 -1.42
C ILE A 25 -4.92 -2.75 -1.43
N ARG A 26 -5.32 -1.98 -2.45
CA ARG A 26 -5.07 -0.53 -2.52
C ARG A 26 -5.67 0.18 -1.32
N GLY A 27 -6.96 0.01 -1.08
CA GLY A 27 -7.64 0.65 0.05
C GLY A 27 -7.05 0.25 1.40
N LEU A 28 -6.74 -1.04 1.58
CA LEU A 28 -6.12 -1.54 2.81
C LEU A 28 -4.71 -0.98 3.03
N PHE A 29 -3.95 -0.82 1.95
CA PHE A 29 -2.60 -0.25 2.02
C PHE A 29 -2.64 1.26 2.26
N ASP A 30 -3.55 1.98 1.62
CA ASP A 30 -3.69 3.43 1.78
C ASP A 30 -4.07 3.83 3.22
N THR A 31 -4.75 2.97 3.98
CA THR A 31 -5.14 3.25 5.37
C THR A 31 -4.07 2.88 6.39
N ASP A 32 -3.48 1.69 6.28
CA ASP A 32 -2.64 1.09 7.33
C ASP A 32 -1.36 0.43 6.78
N GLY A 33 -1.12 0.55 5.48
CA GLY A 33 0.08 0.07 4.83
C GLY A 33 1.28 0.96 5.16
N CYS A 34 2.44 0.33 5.32
CA CYS A 34 3.68 1.06 5.60
C CYS A 34 4.82 0.58 4.71
N VAL A 35 5.72 1.49 4.35
CA VAL A 35 6.95 1.20 3.61
C VAL A 35 8.12 1.49 4.52
N TYR A 36 9.01 0.52 4.68
CA TYR A 36 10.23 0.67 5.46
C TYR A 36 11.44 0.50 4.58
N ARG A 37 12.50 1.26 4.87
CA ARG A 37 13.82 0.97 4.35
C ARG A 37 14.33 -0.34 4.97
N LYS A 38 14.71 -1.26 4.09
CA LYS A 38 15.57 -2.41 4.40
C LYS A 38 17.03 -1.97 4.17
N TYR A 39 18.01 -2.79 4.52
CA TYR A 39 19.45 -2.46 4.37
C TYR A 39 19.77 -1.76 3.02
N GLY A 40 20.68 -0.78 3.01
CA GLY A 40 21.12 -0.15 1.76
C GLY A 40 19.97 0.52 0.98
N PRO A 41 19.86 0.34 -0.36
CA PRO A 41 18.80 0.96 -1.18
C PRO A 41 17.49 0.17 -1.21
N TYR A 42 17.39 -0.90 -0.42
CA TYR A 42 16.26 -1.83 -0.48
C TYR A 42 15.10 -1.34 0.37
N ILE A 43 13.86 -1.53 -0.09
CA ILE A 43 12.66 -1.21 0.68
C ILE A 43 11.81 -2.47 0.93
N GLN A 44 10.93 -2.41 1.91
CA GLN A 44 9.96 -3.46 2.19
C GLN A 44 8.60 -2.85 2.52
N ILE A 45 7.55 -3.54 2.12
CA ILE A 45 6.18 -3.18 2.43
C ILE A 45 5.72 -4.00 3.63
N GLN A 46 5.11 -3.38 4.62
CA GLN A 46 4.52 -4.03 5.79
C GLN A 46 3.00 -3.84 5.79
N PHE A 47 2.30 -4.93 6.11
CA PHE A 47 0.90 -4.91 6.52
C PHE A 47 0.84 -5.34 8.00
N LYS A 48 0.28 -4.51 8.89
CA LYS A 48 0.19 -4.78 10.33
C LYS A 48 -1.22 -4.50 10.85
N PHE A 49 -1.94 -5.54 11.28
CA PHE A 49 -3.34 -5.43 11.72
C PHE A 49 -3.61 -6.25 12.98
N ALA A 50 -4.59 -5.83 13.78
CA ALA A 50 -5.06 -6.61 14.93
C ALA A 50 -5.86 -7.86 14.53
N SER A 51 -6.47 -7.86 13.33
CA SER A 51 -7.28 -8.97 12.82
C SER A 51 -6.45 -9.94 11.97
N LEU A 52 -6.26 -11.16 12.47
CA LEU A 52 -5.57 -12.23 11.74
C LEU A 52 -6.31 -12.61 10.44
N SER A 53 -7.64 -12.68 10.47
CA SER A 53 -8.43 -13.06 9.29
C SER A 53 -8.32 -12.04 8.17
N LEU A 54 -8.34 -10.74 8.51
CA LEU A 54 -8.12 -9.65 7.55
C LEU A 54 -6.72 -9.74 6.93
N LEU A 55 -5.70 -9.93 7.78
CA LEU A 55 -4.32 -10.05 7.32
C LEU A 55 -4.09 -11.30 6.47
N ALA A 56 -4.67 -12.44 6.85
CA ALA A 56 -4.61 -13.69 6.09
C ALA A 56 -5.26 -13.55 4.72
N TYR A 57 -6.42 -12.89 4.66
CA TYR A 57 -7.09 -12.58 3.41
C TYR A 57 -6.22 -11.67 2.52
N ALA A 58 -5.68 -10.57 3.06
CA ALA A 58 -4.78 -9.69 2.33
C ALA A 58 -3.54 -10.42 1.79
N ARG A 59 -2.94 -11.31 2.60
CA ARG A 59 -1.80 -12.12 2.18
C ARG A 59 -2.16 -13.05 1.03
N GLN A 60 -3.32 -13.71 1.10
CA GLN A 60 -3.80 -14.59 0.03
C GLN A 60 -4.10 -13.81 -1.26
N THR A 61 -4.70 -12.64 -1.14
CA THR A 61 -4.98 -11.76 -2.28
C THR A 61 -3.69 -11.31 -2.96
N LEU A 62 -2.66 -10.92 -2.20
CA LEU A 62 -1.33 -10.64 -2.76
C LEU A 62 -0.71 -11.86 -3.48
N ALA A 63 -0.90 -13.06 -2.92
CA ALA A 63 -0.45 -14.31 -3.56
C ALA A 63 -1.14 -14.56 -4.90
N LYS A 64 -2.45 -14.31 -5.01
CA LYS A 64 -3.18 -14.41 -6.28
C LYS A 64 -2.72 -13.39 -7.32
N LEU A 65 -2.29 -12.21 -6.87
CA LEU A 65 -1.64 -11.19 -7.72
C LEU A 65 -0.20 -11.58 -8.14
N GLY A 66 0.29 -12.76 -7.74
CA GLY A 66 1.61 -13.28 -8.09
C GLY A 66 2.75 -12.64 -7.29
N LEU A 67 2.44 -12.02 -6.15
CA LEU A 67 3.41 -11.53 -5.18
C LEU A 67 3.53 -12.57 -4.07
N HIS A 68 4.70 -12.75 -3.45
CA HIS A 68 4.80 -13.71 -2.34
C HIS A 68 5.27 -13.01 -1.06
N PRO A 69 4.31 -12.49 -0.26
CA PRO A 69 4.61 -11.98 1.07
C PRO A 69 5.12 -13.09 1.98
N THR A 70 5.84 -12.69 3.04
CA THR A 70 6.33 -13.59 4.08
C THR A 70 5.18 -14.28 4.82
N SER A 71 5.50 -15.31 5.60
CA SER A 71 4.57 -15.85 6.60
C SER A 71 4.09 -14.77 7.56
N ILE A 72 2.88 -14.95 8.07
CA ILE A 72 2.33 -14.08 9.11
C ILE A 72 3.08 -14.35 10.41
N THR A 73 3.48 -13.27 11.07
CA THR A 73 4.07 -13.28 12.39
C THR A 73 3.18 -12.49 13.33
N SER A 74 3.16 -12.85 14.61
CA SER A 74 2.53 -12.06 15.66
C SER A 74 3.57 -11.23 16.39
N ASP A 75 3.16 -10.03 16.75
CA ASP A 75 3.76 -9.11 17.72
C ASP A 75 2.71 -8.95 18.84
N ASP A 76 3.10 -8.52 20.05
CA ASP A 76 2.30 -8.65 21.30
C ASP A 76 0.81 -8.30 21.18
N THR A 77 0.44 -7.40 20.26
CA THR A 77 -0.95 -6.96 20.03
C THR A 77 -1.44 -7.05 18.59
N LYS A 78 -0.59 -7.44 17.62
CA LYS A 78 -0.92 -7.33 16.18
C LYS A 78 -0.24 -8.43 15.36
N PHE A 79 -0.83 -8.75 14.23
CA PHE A 79 -0.27 -9.64 13.22
C PHE A 79 0.37 -8.81 12.11
N ARG A 80 1.46 -9.32 11.52
CA ARG A 80 2.12 -8.67 10.38
C ARG A 80 2.72 -9.66 9.38
N PHE A 81 2.82 -9.23 8.14
CA PHE A 81 3.69 -9.83 7.13
C PHE A 81 4.41 -8.73 6.34
N PHE A 82 5.40 -9.15 5.54
CA PHE A 82 6.21 -8.25 4.73
C PHE A 82 6.23 -8.67 3.26
N LEU A 83 6.42 -7.70 2.36
CA LEU A 83 6.86 -7.91 0.99
C LEU A 83 8.24 -7.27 0.84
N SER A 84 9.27 -8.09 0.67
CA SER A 84 10.67 -7.61 0.77
C SER A 84 11.51 -7.83 -0.49
N ARG A 85 11.02 -8.61 -1.47
CA ARG A 85 11.72 -8.82 -2.74
C ARG A 85 11.49 -7.60 -3.62
N GLN A 86 12.54 -6.91 -4.05
CA GLN A 86 12.39 -5.63 -4.74
C GLN A 86 11.57 -5.73 -6.02
N ALA A 87 11.81 -6.74 -6.84
CA ALA A 87 11.01 -6.97 -8.05
C ALA A 87 9.50 -7.07 -7.74
N GLU A 88 9.15 -7.59 -6.56
CA GLU A 88 7.76 -7.67 -6.10
C GLU A 88 7.26 -6.37 -5.49
N VAL A 89 8.12 -5.63 -4.79
CA VAL A 89 7.79 -4.28 -4.30
C VAL A 89 7.52 -3.36 -5.49
N ASP A 90 8.36 -3.39 -6.52
CA ASP A 90 8.17 -2.64 -7.76
C ASP A 90 6.90 -3.09 -8.49
N ARG A 91 6.63 -4.40 -8.53
CA ARG A 91 5.39 -4.93 -9.11
C ARG A 91 4.17 -4.50 -8.31
N PHE A 92 4.24 -4.47 -6.98
CA PHE A 92 3.17 -4.01 -6.10
C PHE A 92 2.79 -2.58 -6.46
N PHE A 93 3.75 -1.64 -6.53
CA PHE A 93 3.43 -0.25 -6.85
C PHE A 93 2.85 -0.08 -8.27
N ARG A 94 3.31 -0.89 -9.24
CA ARG A 94 2.77 -0.87 -10.62
C ARG A 94 1.34 -1.41 -10.73
N VAL A 95 1.02 -2.49 -10.02
CA VAL A 95 -0.29 -3.16 -10.08
C VAL A 95 -1.29 -2.50 -9.14
N VAL A 96 -0.90 -2.30 -7.89
CA VAL A 96 -1.79 -1.79 -6.83
C VAL A 96 -1.98 -0.29 -6.96
N LYS A 97 -0.97 0.49 -7.37
CA LYS A 97 -1.05 1.96 -7.52
C LYS A 97 -1.70 2.65 -6.29
N PRO A 98 -1.11 2.55 -5.08
CA PRO A 98 -1.61 3.19 -3.88
C PRO A 98 -1.53 4.73 -3.96
N LYS A 99 -2.39 5.42 -3.19
CA LYS A 99 -2.39 6.89 -3.13
C LYS A 99 -1.10 7.38 -2.47
N THR A 100 -0.38 8.22 -3.20
CA THR A 100 1.03 8.53 -2.96
C THR A 100 1.27 9.64 -1.91
N GLU A 101 0.22 10.26 -1.38
CA GLU A 101 0.37 11.51 -0.59
C GLU A 101 1.09 11.32 0.75
N SER A 102 0.95 10.18 1.43
CA SER A 102 1.65 9.91 2.71
C SER A 102 2.98 9.17 2.55
N ILE A 103 3.20 8.49 1.41
CA ILE A 103 4.42 7.71 1.15
C ILE A 103 5.59 8.66 0.84
N LEU A 104 5.28 9.85 0.31
CA LEU A 104 6.26 10.82 -0.19
C LEU A 104 7.08 11.51 0.91
N ASP A 105 6.56 11.75 2.11
CA ASP A 105 7.33 12.49 3.12
C ASP A 105 8.44 11.62 3.74
N ASP A 106 8.16 10.35 4.02
CA ASP A 106 9.18 9.40 4.47
C ASP A 106 10.11 8.96 3.33
N SER A 107 9.60 8.81 2.10
CA SER A 107 10.44 8.39 0.95
C SER A 107 11.27 9.51 0.33
N LYS A 108 10.82 10.77 0.33
CA LYS A 108 11.62 11.94 -0.13
C LYS A 108 12.90 12.09 0.68
N MET A 109 12.84 11.88 2.00
CA MET A 109 14.03 11.91 2.86
C MET A 109 15.00 10.76 2.55
N LEU A 110 14.51 9.64 2.01
CA LEU A 110 15.30 8.43 1.75
C LEU A 110 15.89 8.39 0.33
N LEU A 111 15.37 9.20 -0.60
CA LEU A 111 15.76 9.20 -2.02
C LEU A 111 16.95 10.12 -2.36
N GLU A 112 17.36 11.02 -1.47
CA GLU A 112 18.47 11.96 -1.72
C GLU A 112 19.86 11.29 -1.77
N ASN A 113 19.97 10.00 -1.41
CA ASN A 113 21.25 9.34 -1.14
C ASN A 113 21.48 7.96 -1.79
N SER A 114 20.86 7.60 -2.92
CA SER A 114 21.25 6.36 -3.61
C SER A 114 21.04 6.41 -5.13
N PRO A 115 22.10 6.26 -5.93
CA PRO A 115 22.00 6.22 -7.38
C PRO A 115 21.60 4.80 -7.80
N THR A 116 20.76 4.72 -8.84
CA THR A 116 20.85 3.74 -9.95
C THR A 116 19.63 2.83 -10.21
N VAL A 117 18.63 2.64 -9.36
CA VAL A 117 17.47 1.78 -9.76
C VAL A 117 16.07 2.30 -9.41
N HIS A 118 15.93 3.28 -8.51
CA HIS A 118 14.62 3.89 -8.21
C HIS A 118 14.15 4.89 -9.29
N THR A 119 14.94 5.05 -10.35
CA THR A 119 14.81 6.09 -11.35
C THR A 119 13.57 5.93 -12.23
N HIS A 120 13.06 4.73 -12.51
CA HIS A 120 11.90 4.62 -13.41
C HIS A 120 10.55 4.92 -12.75
N ILE A 121 10.32 4.47 -11.50
CA ILE A 121 9.12 4.84 -10.74
C ILE A 121 9.14 6.34 -10.39
N VAL A 122 10.34 6.92 -10.20
CA VAL A 122 10.52 8.36 -9.90
C VAL A 122 10.50 9.24 -11.15
N LEU A 123 10.95 8.77 -12.32
CA LEU A 123 10.96 9.55 -13.56
C LEU A 123 9.58 9.65 -14.22
N GLU A 124 8.79 8.56 -14.26
CA GLU A 124 7.40 8.65 -14.76
C GLU A 124 6.58 9.65 -13.92
N TYR A 125 6.81 9.73 -12.61
CA TYR A 125 6.16 10.70 -11.72
C TYR A 125 6.76 12.12 -11.76
N ARG A 126 7.96 12.30 -12.32
CA ARG A 126 8.57 13.63 -12.56
C ARG A 126 8.07 14.25 -13.85
N GLU A 127 7.83 13.48 -14.90
CA GLU A 127 7.30 14.00 -16.17
C GLU A 127 5.84 14.50 -16.02
N ASP A 128 5.00 13.81 -15.25
CA ASP A 128 3.59 14.20 -15.08
C ASP A 128 3.42 15.52 -14.28
N ARG A 129 4.43 15.90 -13.48
CA ARG A 129 4.44 17.19 -12.75
C ARG A 129 5.18 18.31 -13.47
N ASN A 130 5.80 18.04 -14.62
CA ASN A 130 6.49 19.07 -15.41
C ASN A 130 5.69 19.49 -16.66
N ARG A 131 4.36 19.29 -16.66
CA ARG A 131 3.49 20.12 -17.49
C ARG A 131 3.37 21.49 -16.80
N PRO A 132 3.88 22.58 -17.40
CA PRO A 132 3.60 23.90 -16.87
C PRO A 132 2.09 24.07 -16.83
N ASN A 133 1.56 24.45 -15.66
CA ASN A 133 0.23 25.04 -15.56
C ASN A 133 0.23 26.31 -16.39
N LEU A 134 -0.07 26.15 -17.68
CA LEU A 134 -0.40 27.25 -18.56
C LEU A 134 -1.87 27.59 -18.30
N ILE A 135 -2.09 28.87 -18.00
CA ILE A 135 -3.37 29.60 -17.97
C ILE A 135 -4.08 29.63 -16.61
N ALA A 136 -3.73 30.62 -15.80
CA ALA A 136 -4.69 31.56 -15.21
C ALA A 136 -3.98 32.87 -14.79
N THR A 137 -3.59 33.66 -15.79
CA THR A 137 -3.49 35.11 -15.64
C THR A 137 -4.46 35.70 -16.66
N ILE A 138 -5.62 36.13 -16.20
CA ILE A 138 -6.50 37.04 -16.93
C ILE A 138 -6.60 38.28 -16.05
N LEU A 139 -6.04 39.38 -16.59
CA LEU A 139 -6.23 40.80 -16.28
C LEU A 139 -6.30 41.22 -14.80
#